data_AF-A0A5P1FFX4-F1
#
_entry.id   AF-A0A5P1FFX4-F1
#
_cell.length_a   1.000
_cell.length_b   1.000
_cell.length_c   1.000
_cell.angle_alpha   90.00
_cell.angle_beta   90.00
_cell.angle_gamma   90.00
#
_symmetry.space_group_name_H-M   'P 1'
#
loop_
_entity.id
_entity.type
_entity.pdbx_description
1 polymer ?
#
loop_
_entity_poly.entity_id
_entity_poly.type
_entity_poly.pdbx_seq_one_letter_code
_entity_poly.pdbx_strand_id
1 'polypeptide(L)'
;MASSSDEEVQDPQSVTDIYYVDDTENNVDDLESDADPICAICDDGGRIVRCEGRCRRSFHATIVDGIETGCNSLGLSEAQIQAIDTFLCKNCEYNQHQCFVCGSLGSSDMLAGAQVFPCVDATCGHFYHPKCVADLLFPENEMEATECELMIADGESFTCPAHKCHVCNQEENKEVPELQFAVCRRCPMSYHRQCLPGEIVLDGAQEGVIQRAWESLIPERILIYCLRHEIDANLGTPRRNHIIFPEIPEGN
;
A
#
# COMPACT_ATOMS: atom_id res chain seq x y z
N MET A 1 39.35 13.27 -66.76
CA MET A 1 40.41 14.25 -67.01
C MET A 1 40.56 15.10 -65.77
N ALA A 2 41.81 15.28 -65.33
CA ALA A 2 42.32 16.08 -64.21
C ALA A 2 41.82 15.67 -62.80
N SER A 3 42.62 15.04 -61.93
CA SER A 3 43.84 15.53 -61.22
C SER A 3 43.57 16.86 -60.54
N SER A 4 43.60 16.96 -59.21
CA SER A 4 44.80 17.13 -58.35
C SER A 4 44.24 17.79 -57.07
N SER A 5 44.71 17.69 -55.83
CA SER A 5 45.93 17.17 -55.20
C SER A 5 45.74 17.35 -53.69
N ASP A 6 46.30 16.43 -52.91
CA ASP A 6 47.17 16.61 -51.74
C ASP A 6 46.65 17.49 -50.57
N GLU A 7 46.82 17.15 -49.30
CA GLU A 7 48.01 16.57 -48.66
C GLU A 7 47.65 16.14 -47.22
N GLU A 8 48.26 15.07 -46.73
CA GLU A 8 48.16 14.60 -45.34
C GLU A 8 48.85 15.56 -44.35
N VAL A 9 48.53 15.40 -43.05
CA VAL A 9 49.51 15.13 -41.95
C VAL A 9 49.20 15.89 -40.63
N GLN A 10 49.19 15.09 -39.56
CA GLN A 10 49.50 15.36 -38.13
C GLN A 10 48.43 15.90 -37.16
N ASP A 11 47.93 14.96 -36.34
CA ASP A 11 47.64 15.14 -34.91
C ASP A 11 48.97 15.29 -34.13
N PRO A 12 49.07 16.21 -33.16
CA PRO A 12 49.27 15.74 -31.80
C PRO A 12 48.56 16.57 -30.70
N GLN A 13 48.09 15.83 -29.70
CA GLN A 13 47.55 16.25 -28.41
C GLN A 13 48.24 17.44 -27.72
N SER A 14 47.46 18.37 -27.16
CA SER A 14 47.69 18.86 -25.78
C SER A 14 46.45 19.57 -25.17
N VAL A 15 46.31 19.33 -23.87
CA VAL A 15 45.31 19.62 -22.83
C VAL A 15 44.93 21.09 -22.57
N THR A 16 43.87 21.25 -21.74
CA THR A 16 43.36 22.44 -21.00
C THR A 16 42.35 23.29 -21.78
N ASP A 17 41.13 23.63 -21.35
CA ASP A 17 40.44 23.64 -20.05
C ASP A 17 38.94 23.45 -20.29
N ILE A 18 38.26 22.57 -19.54
CA ILE A 18 36.79 22.61 -19.45
C ILE A 18 36.42 22.87 -18.00
N TYR A 19 36.00 24.10 -17.79
CA TYR A 19 35.41 24.70 -16.61
C TYR A 19 34.24 23.87 -16.08
N TYR A 20 34.32 23.52 -14.80
CA TYR A 20 33.21 23.03 -14.01
C TYR A 20 32.17 24.14 -13.86
N VAL A 21 30.94 23.88 -14.29
CA VAL A 21 29.74 24.54 -13.77
C VAL A 21 28.90 23.47 -13.08
N ASP A 22 28.91 23.58 -11.76
CA ASP A 22 27.99 22.93 -10.85
C ASP A 22 26.61 23.55 -11.04
N ASP A 23 25.75 22.83 -11.75
CA ASP A 23 24.30 22.95 -11.63
C ASP A 23 23.76 21.55 -11.38
N THR A 24 24.11 21.00 -10.22
CA THR A 24 23.24 19.99 -9.60
C THR A 24 22.05 20.72 -8.98
N GLU A 25 21.16 21.23 -9.84
CA GLU A 25 19.75 21.14 -9.54
C GLU A 25 19.48 19.63 -9.37
N ASN A 26 19.61 19.15 -8.13
CA ASN A 26 18.97 17.93 -7.71
C ASN A 26 17.48 18.18 -7.87
N ASN A 27 17.03 18.00 -9.10
CA ASN A 27 15.73 17.49 -9.42
C ASN A 27 15.68 16.15 -8.69
N VAL A 28 15.31 16.22 -7.41
CA VAL A 28 14.81 15.06 -6.67
C VAL A 28 13.52 14.75 -7.39
N ASP A 29 13.66 14.03 -8.50
CA ASP A 29 12.59 13.43 -9.28
C ASP A 29 11.57 12.95 -8.26
N ASP A 30 10.40 13.58 -8.27
CA ASP A 30 9.05 13.02 -8.44
C ASP A 30 8.95 11.50 -8.63
N LEU A 31 9.72 10.74 -7.86
CA LEU A 31 9.36 9.41 -7.43
C LEU A 31 8.33 9.63 -6.33
N GLU A 32 7.12 10.01 -6.75
CA GLU A 32 5.92 9.74 -5.99
C GLU A 32 6.01 8.27 -5.57
N SER A 33 6.45 8.06 -4.34
CA SER A 33 6.75 6.76 -3.84
C SER A 33 5.44 5.98 -3.82
N ASP A 34 5.32 4.91 -4.62
CA ASP A 34 4.26 3.89 -4.54
C ASP A 34 4.21 3.16 -3.16
N ALA A 35 4.77 3.76 -2.12
CA ALA A 35 4.71 3.31 -0.74
C ALA A 35 3.50 3.97 -0.06
N ASP A 36 2.77 3.16 0.70
CA ASP A 36 1.76 3.66 1.62
C ASP A 36 2.43 4.62 2.61
N PRO A 37 2.10 5.93 2.61
CA PRO A 37 2.76 6.92 3.46
C PRO A 37 2.27 6.85 4.92
N ILE A 38 1.50 5.83 5.26
CA ILE A 38 0.77 5.74 6.52
C ILE A 38 1.17 4.46 7.25
N CYS A 39 1.37 4.57 8.56
CA CYS A 39 1.62 3.43 9.43
C CYS A 39 0.40 2.51 9.50
N ALA A 40 0.56 1.25 9.11
CA ALA A 40 -0.48 0.23 9.13
C ALA A 40 -0.97 -0.15 10.55
N ILE A 41 -0.36 0.35 11.63
CA ILE A 41 -0.81 0.11 13.00
C ILE A 41 -1.80 1.20 13.45
N CYS A 42 -1.46 2.47 13.19
CA CYS A 42 -2.18 3.61 13.76
C CYS A 42 -2.95 4.45 12.74
N ASP A 43 -2.75 4.21 11.45
CA ASP A 43 -3.22 5.02 10.33
C ASP A 43 -2.74 6.49 10.33
N ASP A 44 -1.54 6.73 10.85
CA ASP A 44 -0.91 8.05 10.84
C ASP A 44 0.44 8.02 10.12
N GLY A 45 0.87 9.17 9.61
CA GLY A 45 2.11 9.34 8.85
C GLY A 45 3.32 9.64 9.74
N GLY A 46 4.31 10.32 9.18
CA GLY A 46 5.56 10.69 9.85
C GLY A 46 6.74 9.79 9.44
N ARG A 47 7.71 9.61 10.34
CA ARG A 47 8.89 8.75 10.06
C ARG A 47 8.49 7.28 10.14
N ILE A 48 8.45 6.63 8.98
CA ILE A 48 8.02 5.24 8.84
C ILE A 48 9.04 4.42 8.06
N VAL A 49 9.06 3.12 8.32
CA VAL A 49 9.79 2.11 7.54
C VAL A 49 8.80 1.29 6.72
N ARG A 50 9.15 1.01 5.47
CA ARG A 50 8.33 0.23 4.54
C ARG A 50 8.78 -1.23 4.52
N CYS A 51 7.83 -2.14 4.66
CA CYS A 51 8.09 -3.57 4.42
C CYS A 51 8.29 -3.83 2.92
N GLU A 52 9.43 -4.38 2.53
CA GLU A 52 9.74 -4.74 1.13
C GLU A 52 9.15 -6.08 0.70
N GLY A 53 8.55 -6.81 1.65
CA GLY A 53 7.78 -8.01 1.35
C GLY A 53 6.45 -7.72 0.65
N ARG A 54 5.74 -8.78 0.25
CA ARG A 54 4.48 -8.71 -0.51
C ARG A 54 3.36 -7.90 0.16
N CYS A 55 3.40 -7.69 1.48
CA CYS A 55 2.36 -6.91 2.15
C CYS A 55 2.47 -5.39 1.93
N ARG A 56 3.65 -4.88 1.54
CA ARG A 56 3.95 -3.45 1.26
C ARG A 56 3.55 -2.44 2.35
N ARG A 57 3.21 -2.90 3.56
CA ARG A 57 2.78 -2.05 4.69
C ARG A 57 3.94 -1.21 5.21
N SER A 58 3.64 -0.01 5.68
CA SER A 58 4.57 0.88 6.37
C SER A 58 4.30 0.93 7.87
N PHE A 59 5.31 1.24 8.67
CA PHE A 59 5.23 1.22 10.13
C PHE A 59 6.08 2.32 10.79
N HIS A 60 5.62 2.90 11.90
CA HIS A 60 6.53 3.56 12.84
C HIS A 60 7.52 2.52 13.37
N ALA A 61 8.80 2.73 13.09
CA ALA A 61 9.83 1.75 13.39
C ALA A 61 10.21 1.77 14.88
N THR A 62 10.44 2.96 15.43
CA THR A 62 10.77 3.15 16.85
C THR A 62 9.58 3.60 17.67
N ILE A 63 9.69 3.46 19.00
CA ILE A 63 8.71 4.00 19.95
C ILE A 63 8.61 5.53 19.82
N VAL A 64 9.74 6.20 19.55
CA VAL A 64 9.79 7.67 19.41
C VAL A 64 8.97 8.12 18.21
N ASP A 65 9.06 7.41 17.07
CA ASP A 65 8.30 7.76 15.87
C ASP A 65 6.79 7.63 16.06
N GLY A 66 6.35 6.71 16.93
CA GLY A 66 4.94 6.43 17.20
C GLY A 66 4.34 7.15 18.41
N ILE A 67 5.14 7.87 19.20
CA ILE A 67 4.72 8.33 20.54
C ILE A 67 3.60 9.37 20.47
N GLU A 68 3.69 10.31 19.52
CA GLU A 68 2.73 11.43 19.39
C GLU A 68 1.34 10.93 19.01
N THR A 69 1.29 9.85 18.24
CA THR A 69 0.04 9.26 17.75
C THR A 69 -0.46 8.15 18.65
N GLY A 70 0.28 7.77 19.71
CA GLY A 70 -0.05 6.61 20.55
C GLY A 70 0.04 5.28 19.78
N CYS A 71 0.93 5.19 18.79
CA CYS A 71 1.20 3.98 18.03
C CYS A 71 2.06 3.01 18.85
N ASN A 72 1.74 1.71 18.82
CA ASN A 72 2.57 0.69 19.47
C ASN A 72 3.95 0.54 18.81
N SER A 73 4.12 1.04 17.57
CA SER A 73 5.33 0.93 16.75
C SER A 73 5.83 -0.53 16.58
N LEU A 74 6.96 -0.71 15.89
CA LEU A 74 7.65 -2.00 15.84
C LEU A 74 8.62 -2.21 17.02
N GLY A 75 8.92 -1.16 17.79
CA GLY A 75 9.84 -1.24 18.92
C GLY A 75 11.31 -1.46 18.54
N LEU A 76 11.69 -1.15 17.29
CA LEU A 76 13.08 -1.22 16.85
C LEU A 76 13.89 -0.06 17.45
N SER A 77 15.19 -0.29 17.63
CA SER A 77 16.16 0.77 17.94
C SER A 77 16.70 1.42 16.67
N GLU A 78 17.18 2.66 16.78
CA GLU A 78 17.85 3.36 15.68
C GLU A 78 19.03 2.56 15.09
N ALA A 79 19.79 1.88 15.95
CA ALA A 79 20.90 1.03 15.51
C ALA A 79 20.42 -0.16 14.68
N GLN A 80 19.28 -0.78 15.04
CA GLN A 80 18.67 -1.83 14.24
C GLN A 80 18.19 -1.28 12.89
N ILE A 81 17.54 -0.12 12.87
CA ILE A 81 17.06 0.50 11.63
C ILE A 81 18.22 0.81 10.69
N GLN A 82 19.32 1.37 11.21
CA GLN A 82 20.51 1.68 10.42
C GLN A 82 21.25 0.43 9.91
N ALA A 83 21.09 -0.71 10.57
CA ALA A 83 21.71 -1.98 10.19
C ALA A 83 20.82 -2.84 9.26
N ILE A 84 19.57 -2.47 9.05
CA ILE A 84 18.64 -3.20 8.18
C ILE A 84 18.82 -2.71 6.76
N ASP A 85 19.34 -3.58 5.88
CA ASP A 85 19.40 -3.32 4.45
C ASP A 85 18.01 -3.38 3.81
N THR A 86 17.26 -4.45 4.09
CA THR A 86 15.89 -4.68 3.63
C THR A 86 15.00 -5.01 4.83
N PHE A 87 13.96 -4.21 5.05
CA PHE A 87 13.01 -4.46 6.14
C PHE A 87 11.87 -5.38 5.69
N LEU A 88 11.69 -6.49 6.41
CA LEU A 88 10.50 -7.34 6.31
C LEU A 88 9.75 -7.31 7.64
N CYS A 89 8.43 -7.10 7.61
CA CYS A 89 7.63 -7.28 8.81
C CYS A 89 7.45 -8.78 9.12
N LYS A 90 7.17 -9.13 10.38
CA LYS A 90 7.02 -10.54 10.81
C LYS A 90 6.03 -11.34 9.95
N ASN A 91 4.94 -10.73 9.49
CA ASN A 91 4.00 -11.42 8.58
C ASN A 91 4.69 -11.87 7.27
N CYS A 92 5.55 -11.03 6.69
CA CYS A 92 6.30 -11.38 5.49
C CYS A 92 7.47 -12.34 5.80
N GLU A 93 8.14 -12.19 6.94
CA GLU A 93 9.22 -13.13 7.36
C GLU A 93 8.70 -14.56 7.52
N TYR A 94 7.49 -14.72 8.08
CA TYR A 94 6.88 -16.02 8.36
C TYR A 94 5.84 -16.46 7.32
N ASN A 95 5.69 -15.76 6.19
CA ASN A 95 4.67 -16.02 5.17
C ASN A 95 3.26 -16.23 5.76
N GLN A 96 2.86 -15.36 6.69
CA GLN A 96 1.59 -15.43 7.39
C GLN A 96 0.90 -14.08 7.31
N HIS A 97 -0.14 -13.98 6.51
CA HIS A 97 -0.82 -12.73 6.21
C HIS A 97 -2.29 -12.80 6.59
N GLN A 98 -2.89 -11.65 6.90
CA GLN A 98 -4.31 -11.59 7.23
C GLN A 98 -5.14 -11.44 5.97
N CYS A 99 -6.26 -12.15 5.91
CA CYS A 99 -7.28 -11.88 4.92
C CYS A 99 -7.87 -10.48 5.17
N PHE A 100 -7.85 -9.60 4.18
CA PHE A 100 -8.32 -8.22 4.32
C PHE A 100 -9.85 -8.11 4.49
N VAL A 101 -10.59 -9.20 4.27
CA VAL A 101 -12.03 -9.29 4.49
C VAL A 101 -12.36 -9.62 5.94
N CYS A 102 -11.83 -10.74 6.45
CA CYS A 102 -12.20 -11.26 7.77
C CYS A 102 -11.19 -10.95 8.88
N GLY A 103 -10.00 -10.49 8.54
CA GLY A 103 -8.93 -10.18 9.49
C GLY A 103 -8.16 -11.39 10.04
N SER A 104 -8.61 -12.62 9.77
CA SER A 104 -7.93 -13.83 10.24
C SER A 104 -6.60 -14.05 9.52
N LEU A 105 -5.58 -14.47 10.27
CA LEU A 105 -4.29 -14.93 9.76
C LEU A 105 -4.45 -16.24 8.98
N GLY A 106 -3.69 -16.36 7.89
CA GLY A 106 -3.47 -17.61 7.17
C GLY A 106 -2.07 -17.68 6.58
N SER A 107 -1.60 -18.88 6.29
CA SER A 107 -0.36 -19.08 5.54
C SER A 107 -0.50 -18.50 4.14
N SER A 108 0.51 -17.77 3.67
CA SER A 108 0.68 -17.37 2.26
C SER A 108 1.82 -18.12 1.58
N ASP A 109 2.33 -19.18 2.21
CA ASP A 109 3.39 -20.01 1.65
C ASP A 109 2.79 -21.01 0.67
N MET A 110 3.04 -20.78 -0.63
CA MET A 110 2.57 -21.64 -1.71
C MET A 110 3.14 -23.07 -1.65
N LEU A 111 4.32 -23.25 -1.03
CA LEU A 111 4.96 -24.57 -0.91
C LEU A 111 4.41 -25.36 0.27
N ALA A 112 3.89 -24.69 1.30
CA ALA A 112 3.37 -25.29 2.52
C ALA A 112 1.84 -25.34 2.59
N GLY A 113 1.15 -25.07 1.48
CA GLY A 113 -0.31 -25.00 1.42
C GLY A 113 -0.82 -23.61 1.84
N ALA A 114 -0.90 -22.71 0.87
CA ALA A 114 -1.39 -21.36 1.10
C ALA A 114 -2.90 -21.37 1.46
N GLN A 115 -3.24 -20.59 2.48
CA GLN A 115 -4.61 -20.34 2.93
C GLN A 115 -5.08 -18.94 2.51
N VAL A 116 -4.15 -18.00 2.36
CA VAL A 116 -4.42 -16.66 1.84
C VAL A 116 -3.56 -16.34 0.62
N PHE A 117 -4.16 -15.65 -0.34
CA PHE A 117 -3.55 -15.35 -1.63
C PHE A 117 -3.51 -13.83 -1.85
N PRO A 118 -2.42 -13.29 -2.40
CA PRO A 118 -2.30 -11.85 -2.65
C PRO A 118 -3.13 -11.43 -3.87
N CYS A 119 -3.61 -10.18 -3.87
CA CYS A 119 -4.07 -9.53 -5.09
C CYS A 119 -2.96 -9.52 -6.16
N VAL A 120 -3.34 -9.67 -7.43
CA VAL A 120 -2.41 -9.65 -8.57
C VAL A 120 -1.77 -8.28 -8.80
N ASP A 121 -2.45 -7.19 -8.41
CA ASP A 121 -1.90 -5.84 -8.54
C ASP A 121 -0.67 -5.70 -7.64
N ALA A 122 0.48 -5.47 -8.27
CA ALA A 122 1.77 -5.40 -7.62
C ALA A 122 1.83 -4.33 -6.52
N THR A 123 1.00 -3.29 -6.61
CA THR A 123 0.94 -2.16 -5.66
C THR A 123 -0.07 -2.34 -4.53
N CYS A 124 -0.92 -3.38 -4.59
CA CYS A 124 -2.02 -3.57 -3.65
C CYS A 124 -1.60 -4.04 -2.26
N GLY A 125 -0.78 -5.09 -2.19
CA GLY A 125 -0.28 -5.66 -0.93
C GLY A 125 -1.30 -6.37 -0.02
N HIS A 126 -2.56 -6.48 -0.42
CA HIS A 126 -3.61 -7.16 0.35
C HIS A 126 -3.71 -8.66 0.03
N PHE A 127 -4.04 -9.45 1.05
CA PHE A 127 -4.21 -10.90 0.99
C PHE A 127 -5.64 -11.31 1.31
N TYR A 128 -6.07 -12.46 0.80
CA TYR A 128 -7.46 -12.93 0.90
C TYR A 128 -7.56 -14.44 1.05
N HIS A 129 -8.47 -14.92 1.90
CA HIS A 129 -8.94 -16.30 1.78
C HIS A 129 -9.74 -16.42 0.47
N PRO A 130 -9.58 -17.52 -0.31
CA PRO A 130 -10.30 -17.73 -1.56
C PRO A 130 -11.81 -17.54 -1.41
N LYS A 131 -12.41 -18.20 -0.40
CA LYS A 131 -13.84 -18.07 -0.10
C LYS A 131 -14.27 -16.62 0.16
N CYS A 132 -13.53 -15.91 1.02
CA CYS A 132 -13.89 -14.55 1.42
C CYS A 132 -13.86 -13.55 0.26
N VAL A 133 -12.90 -13.68 -0.67
CA VAL A 133 -12.84 -12.78 -1.81
C VAL A 133 -13.83 -13.17 -2.91
N ALA A 134 -14.04 -14.47 -3.14
CA ALA A 134 -15.01 -14.94 -4.11
C ALA A 134 -16.44 -14.49 -3.75
N ASP A 135 -16.83 -14.60 -2.49
CA ASP A 135 -18.14 -14.13 -2.00
C ASP A 135 -18.33 -12.60 -2.18
N LEU A 136 -17.24 -11.82 -2.17
CA LEU A 136 -17.30 -10.38 -2.45
C LEU A 136 -17.33 -10.05 -3.94
N LEU A 137 -16.65 -10.84 -4.77
CA LEU A 137 -16.63 -10.64 -6.22
C LEU A 137 -17.94 -11.07 -6.88
N PHE A 138 -18.60 -12.11 -6.34
CA PHE A 138 -19.81 -12.72 -6.91
C PHE A 138 -20.94 -12.85 -5.86
N PRO A 139 -21.40 -11.75 -5.24
CA PRO A 139 -22.32 -11.80 -4.11
C PRO A 139 -23.71 -12.39 -4.43
N GLU A 140 -24.12 -12.36 -5.70
CA GLU A 140 -25.43 -12.84 -6.16
C GLU A 140 -25.33 -14.13 -7.00
N ASN A 141 -24.12 -14.66 -7.22
CA ASN A 141 -23.89 -15.83 -8.07
C ASN A 141 -23.02 -16.86 -7.37
N GLU A 142 -23.67 -17.77 -6.63
CA GLU A 142 -23.01 -18.84 -5.86
C GLU A 142 -22.16 -19.77 -6.74
N MET A 143 -22.56 -19.99 -8.00
CA MET A 143 -21.82 -20.84 -8.93
C MET A 143 -20.48 -20.19 -9.31
N GLU A 144 -20.51 -18.92 -9.74
CA GLU A 144 -19.28 -18.18 -10.06
C GLU A 144 -18.40 -17.95 -8.83
N ALA A 145 -19.00 -17.71 -7.66
CA ALA A 145 -18.25 -17.62 -6.40
C ALA A 145 -17.50 -18.94 -6.10
N THR A 146 -18.17 -20.08 -6.27
CA THR A 146 -17.56 -21.39 -6.03
C THR A 146 -16.44 -21.68 -7.04
N GLU A 147 -16.64 -21.36 -8.32
CA GLU A 147 -15.62 -21.53 -9.35
C GLU A 147 -14.40 -20.64 -9.07
N CYS A 148 -14.63 -19.36 -8.74
CA CYS A 148 -13.58 -18.42 -8.38
C CYS A 148 -12.78 -18.86 -7.14
N GLU A 149 -13.46 -19.34 -6.10
CA GLU A 149 -12.83 -19.89 -4.91
C GLU A 149 -11.86 -21.02 -5.25
N LEU A 150 -12.29 -21.97 -6.09
CA LEU A 150 -11.46 -23.10 -6.51
C LEU A 150 -10.26 -22.65 -7.36
N MET A 151 -10.47 -21.73 -8.31
CA MET A 151 -9.39 -21.19 -9.13
C MET A 151 -8.32 -20.49 -8.29
N ILE A 152 -8.72 -19.63 -7.35
CA ILE A 152 -7.77 -18.92 -6.47
C ILE A 152 -7.05 -19.93 -5.57
N ALA A 153 -7.75 -20.94 -5.05
CA ALA A 153 -7.13 -21.99 -4.23
C ALA A 153 -6.10 -22.83 -5.00
N ASP A 154 -6.26 -22.99 -6.32
CA ASP A 154 -5.27 -23.64 -7.21
C ASP A 154 -4.09 -22.71 -7.57
N GLY A 155 -4.13 -21.45 -7.14
CA GLY A 155 -3.08 -20.46 -7.34
C GLY A 155 -3.27 -19.52 -8.53
N GLU A 156 -4.45 -19.53 -9.16
CA GLU A 156 -4.78 -18.57 -10.21
C GLU A 156 -4.81 -17.13 -9.67
N SER A 157 -4.38 -16.19 -10.51
CA SER A 157 -4.33 -14.78 -10.14
C SER A 157 -5.72 -14.14 -10.14
N PHE A 158 -5.95 -13.17 -9.23
CA PHE A 158 -7.20 -12.42 -9.16
C PHE A 158 -6.94 -10.95 -8.78
N THR A 159 -7.84 -10.06 -9.23
CA THR A 159 -7.87 -8.67 -8.79
C THR A 159 -8.87 -8.52 -7.64
N CYS A 160 -8.44 -7.94 -6.54
CA CYS A 160 -9.29 -7.84 -5.35
C CYS A 160 -10.35 -6.73 -5.46
N PRO A 161 -11.45 -6.81 -4.66
CA PRO A 161 -12.54 -5.83 -4.68
C PRO A 161 -12.12 -4.39 -4.37
N ALA A 162 -10.97 -4.17 -3.72
CA ALA A 162 -10.49 -2.82 -3.40
C ALA A 162 -10.20 -1.96 -4.65
N HIS A 163 -10.03 -2.58 -5.81
CA HIS A 163 -9.78 -1.88 -7.09
C HIS A 163 -11.05 -1.55 -7.89
N LYS A 164 -12.24 -1.74 -7.30
CA LYS A 164 -13.52 -1.39 -7.94
C LYS A 164 -14.40 -0.65 -6.97
N CYS A 165 -15.08 0.38 -7.45
CA CYS A 165 -16.09 1.09 -6.66
C CYS A 165 -17.19 0.12 -6.22
N HIS A 166 -17.43 0.04 -4.91
CA HIS A 166 -18.42 -0.83 -4.30
C HIS A 166 -19.86 -0.56 -4.79
N VAL A 167 -20.15 0.65 -5.26
CA VAL A 167 -21.50 1.06 -5.68
C VAL A 167 -21.76 0.78 -7.16
N CYS A 168 -20.84 1.17 -8.04
CA CYS A 168 -21.05 1.09 -9.50
C CYS A 168 -20.22 -0.01 -10.19
N ASN A 169 -19.36 -0.69 -9.44
CA ASN A 169 -18.46 -1.77 -9.91
C ASN A 169 -17.50 -1.37 -11.04
N GLN A 170 -17.25 -0.07 -11.23
CA GLN A 170 -16.28 0.44 -12.19
C GLN A 170 -14.92 0.71 -11.51
N GLU A 171 -13.86 0.68 -12.32
CA GLU A 171 -12.49 0.95 -11.90
C GLU A 171 -12.24 2.43 -11.62
N GLU A 172 -11.11 2.75 -11.01
CA GLU A 172 -10.67 4.12 -10.75
C GLU A 172 -10.26 4.81 -12.04
N ASN A 173 -10.54 6.12 -12.14
CA ASN A 173 -9.83 6.98 -13.06
C ASN A 173 -9.22 8.14 -12.27
N LYS A 174 -7.91 8.09 -12.06
CA LYS A 174 -7.18 9.07 -11.23
C LYS A 174 -7.17 10.48 -11.82
N GLU A 175 -7.28 10.59 -13.14
CA GLU A 175 -7.28 11.87 -13.86
C GLU A 175 -8.62 12.62 -13.71
N VAL A 176 -9.68 11.94 -13.27
CA VAL A 176 -11.03 12.51 -13.10
C VAL A 176 -11.37 12.54 -11.61
N PRO A 177 -11.40 13.73 -10.94
CA PRO A 177 -11.60 13.83 -9.50
C PRO A 177 -12.83 13.09 -8.95
N GLU A 178 -13.93 13.07 -9.69
CA GLU A 178 -15.16 12.38 -9.32
C GLU A 178 -15.02 10.84 -9.34
N LEU A 179 -14.09 10.34 -10.13
CA LEU A 179 -13.75 8.92 -10.32
C LEU A 179 -12.46 8.50 -9.60
N GLN A 180 -11.85 9.38 -8.81
CA GLN A 180 -10.83 9.00 -7.84
C GLN A 180 -11.46 8.17 -6.73
N PHE A 181 -10.69 7.22 -6.18
CA PHE A 181 -11.19 6.37 -5.11
C PHE A 181 -11.05 6.99 -3.72
N ALA A 182 -12.10 6.79 -2.94
CA ALA A 182 -12.11 6.79 -1.49
C ALA A 182 -11.96 5.36 -0.99
N VAL A 183 -10.82 5.03 -0.38
CA VAL A 183 -10.43 3.67 -0.01
C VAL A 183 -10.47 3.45 1.51
N CYS A 184 -11.16 2.41 1.95
CA CYS A 184 -11.23 2.09 3.37
C CYS A 184 -9.92 1.46 3.88
N ARG A 185 -9.38 1.91 5.03
CA ARG A 185 -8.18 1.26 5.63
C ARG A 185 -8.45 0.01 6.44
N ARG A 186 -9.71 -0.38 6.61
CA ARG A 186 -10.08 -1.54 7.44
C ARG A 186 -10.74 -2.69 6.68
N CYS A 187 -11.08 -2.49 5.42
CA CYS A 187 -11.66 -3.54 4.58
C CYS A 187 -11.54 -3.19 3.09
N PRO A 188 -11.87 -4.12 2.18
CA PRO A 188 -11.69 -3.92 0.73
C PRO A 188 -12.70 -2.98 0.07
N MET A 189 -13.39 -2.15 0.84
CA MET A 189 -14.40 -1.23 0.29
C MET A 189 -13.69 0.00 -0.26
N SER A 190 -13.90 0.26 -1.53
CA SER A 190 -13.59 1.53 -2.16
C SER A 190 -14.83 2.11 -2.82
N TYR A 191 -14.87 3.43 -2.95
CA TYR A 191 -15.95 4.16 -3.60
C TYR A 191 -15.31 5.16 -4.54
N HIS A 192 -15.92 5.45 -5.69
CA HIS A 192 -15.63 6.72 -6.35
C HIS A 192 -16.02 7.88 -5.42
N ARG A 193 -15.33 9.02 -5.54
CA ARG A 193 -15.70 10.25 -4.82
C ARG A 193 -17.18 10.59 -4.99
N GLN A 194 -17.72 10.49 -6.20
CA GLN A 194 -19.14 10.75 -6.48
C GLN A 194 -20.09 9.64 -5.96
N CYS A 195 -19.57 8.45 -5.66
CA CYS A 195 -20.34 7.32 -5.16
C CYS A 195 -20.22 7.15 -3.64
N LEU A 196 -19.46 8.03 -2.98
CA LEU A 196 -19.24 7.97 -1.54
C LEU A 196 -20.57 8.18 -0.80
N PRO A 197 -20.92 7.36 0.22
CA PRO A 197 -22.11 7.59 1.03
C PRO A 197 -22.11 8.98 1.65
N GLY A 198 -23.27 9.67 1.62
CA GLY A 198 -23.38 11.05 2.11
C GLY A 198 -23.10 11.22 3.60
N GLU A 199 -23.16 10.14 4.38
CA GLU A 199 -22.78 10.10 5.79
C GLU A 199 -21.26 10.18 6.01
N ILE A 200 -20.45 9.89 4.98
CA ILE A 200 -18.99 10.05 5.01
C ILE A 200 -18.67 11.42 4.42
N VAL A 201 -18.62 12.42 5.30
CA VAL A 201 -18.29 13.79 4.93
C VAL A 201 -16.78 13.92 4.73
N LEU A 202 -16.39 14.42 3.56
CA LEU A 202 -15.01 14.79 3.23
C LEU A 202 -14.57 15.99 4.07
N ASP A 203 -13.27 16.07 4.39
CA ASP A 203 -12.61 17.02 5.31
C ASP A 203 -13.43 18.28 5.71
N GLY A 204 -13.73 18.38 7.01
CA GLY A 204 -14.37 19.56 7.60
C GLY A 204 -14.96 19.25 8.97
N ALA A 205 -14.48 19.92 10.02
CA ALA A 205 -15.05 19.81 11.35
C ALA A 205 -16.50 20.35 11.37
N GLN A 206 -17.48 19.45 11.28
CA GLN A 206 -18.88 19.77 11.49
C GLN A 206 -19.31 19.26 12.86
N GLU A 207 -19.92 20.14 13.65
CA GLU A 207 -20.37 19.80 15.00
C GLU A 207 -21.36 18.63 14.95
N GLY A 208 -21.04 17.54 15.65
CA GLY A 208 -21.85 16.32 15.68
C GLY A 208 -21.61 15.32 14.54
N VAL A 209 -20.71 15.60 13.59
CA VAL A 209 -20.32 14.65 12.53
C VAL A 209 -19.01 13.95 12.91
N ILE A 210 -18.99 12.63 12.79
CA ILE A 210 -17.78 11.83 13.03
C ILE A 210 -16.91 11.88 11.76
N GLN A 211 -15.70 12.43 11.87
CA GLN A 211 -14.73 12.45 10.77
C GLN A 211 -14.35 11.02 10.37
N ARG A 212 -14.42 10.74 9.07
CA ARG A 212 -14.17 9.40 8.49
C ARG A 212 -13.43 9.43 7.16
N ALA A 213 -13.07 10.61 6.63
CA ALA A 213 -12.45 10.75 5.33
C ALA A 213 -11.35 11.81 5.34
N TRP A 214 -10.27 11.60 4.60
CA TRP A 214 -9.15 12.54 4.50
C TRP A 214 -8.61 12.55 3.07
N GLU A 215 -8.55 13.72 2.43
CA GLU A 215 -8.17 13.83 1.02
C GLU A 215 -6.66 14.00 0.79
N SER A 216 -5.94 14.50 1.79
CA SER A 216 -4.53 14.91 1.63
C SER A 216 -3.53 13.88 2.17
N LEU A 217 -3.98 12.68 2.55
CA LEU A 217 -3.11 11.66 3.14
C LEU A 217 -2.54 10.67 2.12
N ILE A 218 -3.23 10.47 0.99
CA ILE A 218 -2.79 9.55 -0.06
C ILE A 218 -2.85 10.33 -1.38
N PRO A 219 -1.77 10.36 -2.18
CA PRO A 219 -1.81 11.02 -3.49
C PRO A 219 -2.98 10.50 -4.33
N GLU A 220 -3.76 11.43 -4.89
CA GLU A 220 -4.87 11.17 -5.82
C GLU A 220 -5.99 10.26 -5.27
N ARG A 221 -6.03 10.02 -3.96
CA ARG A 221 -7.01 9.14 -3.31
C ARG A 221 -7.44 9.68 -1.95
N ILE A 222 -8.65 9.32 -1.55
CA ILE A 222 -9.22 9.69 -0.27
C ILE A 222 -9.07 8.52 0.68
N LEU A 223 -8.42 8.71 1.83
CA LEU A 223 -8.42 7.72 2.90
C LEU A 223 -9.77 7.77 3.61
N ILE A 224 -10.45 6.63 3.80
CA ILE A 224 -11.68 6.59 4.59
C ILE A 224 -11.73 5.47 5.64
N TYR A 225 -12.67 5.60 6.56
CA TYR A 225 -13.24 4.50 7.34
C TYR A 225 -14.72 4.35 6.97
N CYS A 226 -15.04 3.31 6.20
CA CYS A 226 -16.41 3.08 5.77
C CYS A 226 -17.37 2.85 6.96
N LEU A 227 -18.67 2.96 6.71
CA LEU A 227 -19.72 2.88 7.74
C LEU A 227 -19.79 1.51 8.47
N ARG A 228 -19.08 0.49 7.98
CA ARG A 228 -18.98 -0.83 8.65
C ARG A 228 -18.03 -0.83 9.84
N HIS A 229 -17.22 0.21 10.01
CA HIS A 229 -16.27 0.31 11.12
C HIS A 229 -16.72 1.38 12.09
N GLU A 230 -16.87 0.98 13.35
CA GLU A 230 -17.10 1.90 14.46
C GLU A 230 -15.85 2.74 14.71
N ILE A 231 -16.04 4.04 14.93
CA ILE A 231 -14.96 4.96 15.29
C ILE A 231 -14.89 5.05 16.80
N ASP A 232 -13.72 4.79 17.36
CA ASP A 232 -13.47 4.99 18.78
C ASP A 232 -13.37 6.50 19.04
N ALA A 233 -14.26 7.02 19.90
CA ALA A 233 -14.36 8.46 20.16
C ALA A 233 -13.07 9.06 20.75
N ASN A 234 -12.23 8.26 21.41
CA ASN A 234 -10.98 8.75 21.98
C ASN A 234 -9.85 8.75 20.95
N LEU A 235 -9.88 7.82 19.98
CA LEU A 235 -8.84 7.69 18.96
C LEU A 235 -9.14 8.50 17.70
N GLY A 236 -10.41 8.76 17.39
CA GLY A 236 -10.81 9.33 16.09
C GLY A 236 -10.68 8.34 14.91
N THR A 237 -10.29 7.09 15.19
CA THR A 237 -10.14 5.99 14.22
C THR A 237 -10.89 4.75 14.71
N PRO A 238 -11.12 3.73 13.87
CA PRO A 238 -11.44 2.40 14.36
C PRO A 238 -10.33 1.89 15.28
N ARG A 239 -10.68 0.97 16.18
CA ARG A 239 -9.72 0.35 17.10
C ARG A 239 -8.48 -0.15 16.34
N ARG A 240 -7.31 0.10 16.93
CA ARG A 240 -6.00 -0.22 16.36
C ARG A 240 -5.55 -1.64 16.69
N ASN A 241 -6.47 -2.60 16.64
CA ASN A 241 -6.26 -4.02 16.91
C ASN A 241 -6.43 -4.90 15.65
N HIS A 242 -6.31 -4.29 14.47
CA HIS A 242 -6.62 -4.92 13.19
C HIS A 242 -5.42 -5.65 12.57
N ILE A 243 -4.19 -5.35 12.99
CA ILE A 243 -3.00 -6.09 12.58
C ILE A 243 -2.69 -7.19 13.59
N ILE A 244 -2.57 -8.42 13.11
CA ILE A 244 -2.18 -9.61 13.85
C ILE A 244 -0.85 -10.10 13.29
N PHE A 245 0.20 -10.03 14.12
CA PHE A 245 1.49 -10.61 13.81
C PHE A 245 1.50 -12.11 14.16
N PRO A 246 2.31 -12.93 13.47
CA PRO A 246 2.45 -14.35 13.80
C PRO A 246 2.97 -14.53 15.22
N GLU A 247 2.48 -15.55 15.91
CA GLU A 247 3.06 -15.99 17.19
C GLU A 247 4.48 -16.51 16.91
N ILE A 248 5.47 -15.90 17.54
CA ILE A 248 6.84 -16.42 17.48
C ILE A 248 6.89 -17.57 18.48
N PRO A 249 7.27 -18.79 18.07
CA PRO A 249 7.54 -19.86 19.04
C PRO A 249 8.63 -19.36 19.99
N GLU A 250 8.35 -19.32 21.29
CA GLU A 250 9.40 -19.06 22.28
C GLU A 250 10.51 -20.10 22.06
N GLY A 251 11.70 -19.63 21.71
CA GLY A 251 12.84 -20.50 21.44
C GLY A 251 13.19 -21.30 22.69
N ASN A 252 13.22 -22.63 22.55
CA ASN A 252 13.91 -23.53 23.50
C ASN A 252 15.42 -23.26 23.50
#